data_AF-H8Z949-F1
#
_entry.id   AF-H8Z949-F1
#
_cell.length_a   1.000
_cell.length_b   1.000
_cell.length_c   1.000
_cell.angle_alpha   90.00
_cell.angle_beta   90.00
_cell.angle_gamma   90.00
#
_symmetry.space_group_name_H-M   'P 1'
#
loop_
_entity.id
_entity.type
_entity.pdbx_description
1 polymer ?
#
loop_
_entity_poly.entity_id
_entity_poly.type
_entity_poly.pdbx_seq_one_letter_code
_entity_poly.pdbx_strand_id
1 'polypeptide(L)'
;MLPKQATNTLEGVDEHIILKENHAARPMWVSADGVIILEMHSEQSQQAQDFLIAIAEPVTRPCNMHEYKLTAYSLYAAASVGLKTEDIIDTMDRFSKNKVPLSILNFIRSCTTSYGKIKMVIRQGRYFIESQENQNISFLYRDPVIQELCVPITEEKKVIVNFEIERSKVEQAKKRCIELDYPLIEEYDFRTENTLPLLDIDLKSTTSIRTYQEFSLNKMFGNGRARSGIIVLPCGAGKTLVGIVALCTMKRSCLILCTTSVSVEQWKQQIKHFTNVKDESIAILTSDTKEKFTGQAGIVVSTYTMVSYSGKRSYETQKIMDFLTNTDGGLLSSMKCMWCLPTCSEE
;
A
#
# COMPACT_ATOMS: atom_id res chain seq x y z
N MET A 1 1.53 -12.53 -8.38
CA MET A 1 0.53 -13.54 -8.79
C MET A 1 -0.79 -13.19 -8.14
N LEU A 2 -1.90 -13.47 -8.80
CA LEU A 2 -3.26 -13.21 -8.30
C LEU A 2 -3.77 -14.40 -7.49
N PRO A 3 -4.62 -14.19 -6.47
CA PRO A 3 -5.43 -15.26 -5.89
C PRO A 3 -6.23 -15.96 -7.00
N LYS A 4 -6.46 -17.27 -6.88
CA LYS A 4 -7.17 -18.04 -7.91
C LYS A 4 -8.60 -17.55 -8.09
N GLN A 5 -9.19 -16.96 -7.06
CA GLN A 5 -10.52 -16.35 -7.12
C GLN A 5 -10.53 -14.99 -7.83
N ALA A 6 -9.39 -14.29 -7.89
CA ALA A 6 -9.24 -13.01 -8.58
C ALA A 6 -9.01 -13.14 -10.09
N THR A 7 -8.74 -14.36 -10.58
CA THR A 7 -8.65 -14.66 -12.02
C THR A 7 -10.01 -14.95 -12.66
N ASN A 8 -11.09 -15.02 -11.87
CA ASN A 8 -12.44 -15.01 -12.42
C ASN A 8 -12.77 -13.57 -12.87
N THR A 9 -12.56 -13.30 -14.15
CA THR A 9 -12.99 -12.06 -14.77
C THR A 9 -14.51 -12.06 -14.92
N LEU A 10 -15.14 -10.93 -14.59
CA LEU A 10 -16.57 -10.70 -14.85
C LEU A 10 -16.87 -10.50 -16.36
N GLU A 11 -15.84 -10.56 -17.21
CA GLU A 11 -15.93 -10.29 -18.65
C GLU A 11 -16.79 -11.32 -19.37
N GLY A 12 -17.82 -10.84 -20.07
CA GLY A 12 -18.74 -11.68 -20.87
C GLY A 12 -19.93 -12.25 -20.10
N VAL A 13 -20.14 -11.86 -18.83
CA VAL A 13 -21.34 -12.21 -18.08
C VAL A 13 -22.46 -11.24 -18.46
N ASP A 14 -23.52 -11.75 -19.09
CA ASP A 14 -24.70 -10.98 -19.44
C ASP A 14 -25.86 -11.37 -18.51
N GLU A 15 -26.20 -10.48 -17.57
CA GLU A 15 -27.38 -10.60 -16.71
C GLU A 15 -28.35 -9.46 -17.03
N HIS A 16 -29.65 -9.78 -17.09
CA HIS A 16 -30.66 -8.78 -17.40
C HIS A 16 -30.73 -7.71 -16.28
N ILE A 17 -30.49 -6.45 -16.66
CA ILE A 17 -30.55 -5.33 -15.73
C ILE A 17 -32.02 -5.03 -15.38
N ILE A 18 -32.36 -5.09 -14.09
CA ILE A 18 -33.71 -4.79 -13.58
C ILE A 18 -33.69 -3.44 -12.87
N LEU A 19 -34.42 -2.46 -13.40
CA LEU A 19 -34.59 -1.13 -12.80
C LEU A 19 -35.40 -1.20 -11.49
N LYS A 20 -35.01 -0.38 -10.52
CA LYS A 20 -35.77 -0.18 -9.27
C LYS A 20 -36.80 0.92 -9.46
N GLU A 21 -37.90 0.88 -8.71
CA GLU A 21 -38.98 1.88 -8.80
C GLU A 21 -38.48 3.32 -8.58
N ASN A 22 -37.55 3.52 -7.64
CA ASN A 22 -36.96 4.84 -7.33
C ASN A 22 -35.64 5.12 -8.07
N HIS A 23 -35.46 4.61 -9.29
CA HIS A 23 -34.20 4.74 -10.02
C HIS A 23 -33.82 6.20 -10.35
N ALA A 24 -34.77 7.11 -10.53
CA ALA A 24 -34.48 8.50 -10.91
C ALA A 24 -33.70 9.27 -9.83
N ALA A 25 -33.87 8.91 -8.55
CA ALA A 25 -33.19 9.58 -7.42
C ALA A 25 -31.78 9.05 -7.15
N ARG A 26 -31.35 8.01 -7.86
CA ARG A 26 -30.12 7.26 -7.56
C ARG A 26 -29.05 7.56 -8.61
N PRO A 27 -27.77 7.75 -8.23
CA PRO A 27 -26.77 8.26 -9.16
C PRO A 27 -26.05 7.18 -10.00
N MET A 28 -26.21 5.88 -9.70
CA MET A 28 -25.28 4.86 -10.19
C MET A 28 -25.95 3.74 -10.99
N TRP A 29 -25.31 3.26 -12.05
CA TRP A 29 -25.66 2.02 -12.76
C TRP A 29 -24.57 0.99 -12.54
N VAL A 30 -24.97 -0.28 -12.35
CA VAL A 30 -24.04 -1.39 -12.14
C VAL A 30 -24.32 -2.48 -13.16
N SER A 31 -23.33 -2.76 -14.01
CA SER A 31 -23.38 -3.83 -15.00
C SER A 31 -22.80 -5.14 -14.44
N ALA A 32 -23.18 -6.27 -15.02
CA ALA A 32 -22.78 -7.61 -14.59
C ALA A 32 -21.29 -7.90 -14.86
N ASP A 33 -20.68 -7.16 -15.78
CA ASP A 33 -19.26 -7.20 -16.15
C ASP A 33 -18.36 -6.36 -15.23
N GLY A 34 -18.93 -5.72 -14.21
CA GLY A 34 -18.21 -4.90 -13.24
C GLY A 34 -18.01 -3.44 -13.65
N VAL A 35 -18.57 -3.01 -14.78
CA VAL A 35 -18.60 -1.59 -15.16
C VAL A 35 -19.66 -0.86 -14.35
N ILE A 36 -19.28 0.29 -13.80
CA ILE A 36 -20.13 1.15 -12.98
C ILE A 36 -20.16 2.54 -13.61
N ILE A 37 -21.36 3.05 -13.88
CA ILE A 37 -21.54 4.42 -14.39
C ILE A 37 -22.14 5.28 -13.28
N LEU A 38 -21.49 6.40 -12.97
CA LEU A 38 -21.94 7.38 -11.99
C LEU A 38 -22.38 8.66 -12.68
N GLU A 39 -23.62 9.09 -12.45
CA GLU A 39 -24.17 10.36 -12.94
C GLU A 39 -23.93 11.47 -11.91
N MET A 40 -23.29 12.57 -12.35
CA MET A 40 -22.89 13.65 -11.44
C MET A 40 -24.01 14.64 -11.08
N HIS A 41 -25.15 14.61 -11.78
CA HIS A 41 -26.25 15.58 -11.62
C HIS A 41 -27.16 15.31 -10.41
N SER A 42 -27.07 14.14 -9.77
CA SER A 42 -27.87 13.80 -8.59
C SER A 42 -27.25 14.39 -7.32
N GLU A 43 -28.07 14.78 -6.34
CA GLU A 43 -27.60 15.31 -5.05
C GLU A 43 -26.71 14.31 -4.28
N GLN A 44 -26.88 13.02 -4.54
CA GLN A 44 -26.10 11.95 -3.89
C GLN A 44 -24.81 11.61 -4.65
N SER A 45 -24.51 12.29 -5.76
CA SER A 45 -23.37 11.97 -6.62
C SER A 45 -22.02 12.05 -5.90
N GLN A 46 -21.82 13.07 -5.05
CA GLN A 46 -20.58 13.24 -4.30
C GLN A 46 -20.35 12.07 -3.32
N GLN A 47 -21.39 11.66 -2.59
CA GLN A 47 -21.30 10.54 -1.65
C GLN A 47 -21.03 9.21 -2.39
N ALA A 48 -21.69 9.00 -3.53
CA ALA A 48 -21.46 7.84 -4.37
C ALA A 48 -20.05 7.86 -4.99
N GLN A 49 -19.52 9.03 -5.34
CA GLN A 49 -18.16 9.18 -5.84
C GLN A 49 -17.12 8.78 -4.78
N ASP A 50 -17.26 9.28 -3.56
CA ASP A 50 -16.36 8.96 -2.45
C ASP A 50 -16.38 7.46 -2.13
N PHE A 51 -17.56 6.84 -2.19
CA PHE A 51 -17.72 5.40 -2.09
C PHE A 51 -16.98 4.66 -3.23
N LEU A 52 -17.19 5.04 -4.49
CA LEU A 52 -16.53 4.40 -5.63
C LEU A 52 -15.01 4.57 -5.61
N ILE A 53 -14.48 5.71 -5.14
CA ILE A 53 -13.04 5.92 -4.93
C ILE A 53 -12.45 4.94 -3.91
N ALA A 54 -13.27 4.39 -3.01
CA ALA A 54 -12.83 3.39 -2.05
C ALA A 54 -12.85 1.97 -2.61
N ILE A 55 -13.80 1.64 -3.50
CA ILE A 55 -14.09 0.25 -3.89
C ILE A 55 -13.79 -0.10 -5.35
N ALA A 56 -13.62 0.87 -6.24
CA ALA A 56 -13.50 0.69 -7.68
C ALA A 56 -12.37 1.56 -8.27
N GLU A 57 -11.87 1.17 -9.44
CA GLU A 57 -10.86 1.92 -10.17
C GLU A 57 -11.54 2.87 -11.17
N PRO A 58 -11.15 4.16 -11.21
CA PRO A 58 -11.70 5.09 -12.21
C PRO A 58 -11.13 4.78 -13.60
N VAL A 59 -12.01 4.70 -14.61
CA VAL A 59 -11.66 4.51 -16.02
C VAL A 59 -11.69 5.87 -16.73
N THR A 60 -12.86 6.52 -16.75
CA THR A 60 -13.04 7.85 -17.36
C THR A 60 -13.84 8.77 -16.43
N ARG A 61 -13.55 10.07 -16.45
CA ARG A 61 -14.20 11.08 -15.59
C ARG A 61 -14.52 12.40 -16.33
N PRO A 62 -15.39 12.38 -17.36
CA PRO A 62 -15.91 13.61 -17.96
C PRO A 62 -16.90 14.31 -17.01
N CYS A 63 -17.25 15.57 -17.29
CA CYS A 63 -17.96 16.45 -16.35
C CYS A 63 -19.28 15.89 -15.78
N ASN A 64 -19.98 15.05 -16.54
CA ASN A 64 -21.38 14.69 -16.26
C ASN A 64 -21.60 13.22 -15.91
N MET A 65 -20.72 12.32 -16.36
CA MET A 65 -20.82 10.88 -16.15
C MET A 65 -19.43 10.33 -15.90
N HIS A 66 -19.22 9.59 -14.83
CA HIS A 66 -17.95 8.91 -14.57
C HIS A 66 -18.10 7.42 -14.79
N GLU A 67 -17.05 6.80 -15.28
CA GLU A 67 -16.96 5.36 -15.47
C GLU A 67 -15.93 4.79 -14.50
N TYR A 68 -16.34 3.76 -13.77
CA TYR A 68 -15.51 3.02 -12.85
C TYR A 68 -15.56 1.53 -13.21
N LYS A 69 -14.48 0.81 -12.95
CA LYS A 69 -14.41 -0.65 -13.09
C LYS A 69 -14.15 -1.28 -11.74
N LEU A 70 -15.00 -2.23 -11.37
CA LEU A 70 -14.79 -3.06 -10.20
C LEU A 70 -13.75 -4.13 -10.54
N THR A 71 -12.66 -4.16 -9.78
CA THR A 71 -11.60 -5.16 -9.95
C THR A 71 -11.40 -5.90 -8.63
N ALA A 72 -10.78 -7.08 -8.69
CA ALA A 72 -10.37 -7.77 -7.47
C ALA A 72 -9.42 -6.89 -6.64
N TYR A 73 -8.49 -6.18 -7.29
CA TYR A 73 -7.54 -5.27 -6.63
C TYR A 73 -8.21 -4.13 -5.88
N SER A 74 -9.23 -3.50 -6.48
CA SER A 74 -9.95 -2.39 -5.87
C SER A 74 -10.75 -2.85 -4.63
N LEU A 75 -11.39 -4.02 -4.70
CA LEU A 75 -12.09 -4.63 -3.57
C LEU A 75 -11.14 -5.07 -2.45
N TYR A 76 -9.98 -5.59 -2.81
CA TYR A 76 -8.91 -5.92 -1.86
C TYR A 76 -8.39 -4.68 -1.13
N ALA A 77 -8.19 -3.58 -1.85
CA ALA A 77 -7.85 -2.31 -1.23
C ALA A 77 -8.95 -1.82 -0.28
N ALA A 78 -10.22 -1.93 -0.68
CA ALA A 78 -11.37 -1.58 0.15
C ALA A 78 -11.44 -2.40 1.46
N ALA A 79 -11.29 -3.72 1.36
CA ALA A 79 -11.27 -4.62 2.51
C ALA A 79 -10.08 -4.32 3.45
N SER A 80 -8.93 -3.95 2.90
CA SER A 80 -7.75 -3.51 3.69
C SER A 80 -8.06 -2.28 4.54
N VAL A 81 -8.84 -1.34 3.99
CA VAL A 81 -9.28 -0.13 4.71
C VAL A 81 -10.26 -0.47 5.84
N GLY A 82 -10.83 -1.67 5.85
CA GLY A 82 -11.74 -2.17 6.88
C GLY A 82 -13.22 -2.04 6.52
N LEU A 83 -13.52 -1.83 5.23
CA LEU A 83 -14.89 -1.88 4.74
C LEU A 83 -15.40 -3.32 4.79
N LYS A 84 -16.55 -3.55 5.43
CA LYS A 84 -17.16 -4.89 5.51
C LYS A 84 -17.89 -5.21 4.22
N THR A 85 -17.96 -6.50 3.91
CA THR A 85 -18.65 -7.03 2.73
C THR A 85 -20.10 -6.57 2.62
N GLU A 86 -20.88 -6.69 3.70
CA GLU A 86 -22.29 -6.29 3.70
C GLU A 86 -22.45 -4.77 3.59
N ASP A 87 -21.58 -3.98 4.23
CA ASP A 87 -21.60 -2.52 4.12
C ASP A 87 -21.37 -2.06 2.65
N ILE A 88 -20.48 -2.74 1.92
CA ILE A 88 -20.23 -2.48 0.50
C ILE A 88 -21.47 -2.81 -0.34
N ILE A 89 -22.07 -3.98 -0.09
CA ILE A 89 -23.26 -4.45 -0.82
C ILE A 89 -24.45 -3.52 -0.58
N ASP A 90 -24.73 -3.17 0.68
CA ASP A 90 -25.84 -2.30 1.06
C ASP A 90 -25.68 -0.90 0.49
N THR A 91 -24.46 -0.35 0.54
CA THR A 91 -24.17 0.98 -0.03
C THR A 91 -24.27 0.98 -1.55
N MET A 92 -23.79 -0.09 -2.21
CA MET A 92 -23.93 -0.26 -3.64
C MET A 92 -25.39 -0.40 -4.05
N ASP A 93 -26.18 -1.18 -3.32
CA ASP A 93 -27.61 -1.34 -3.57
C ASP A 93 -28.37 -0.02 -3.37
N ARG A 94 -27.99 0.76 -2.34
CA ARG A 94 -28.58 2.08 -2.05
C ARG A 94 -28.39 3.07 -3.20
N PHE A 95 -27.18 3.19 -3.74
CA PHE A 95 -26.88 4.14 -4.82
C PHE A 95 -27.21 3.62 -6.22
N SER A 96 -27.40 2.31 -6.40
CA SER A 96 -27.68 1.72 -7.71
C SER A 96 -29.13 1.92 -8.17
N LYS A 97 -29.30 2.39 -9.39
CA LYS A 97 -30.56 2.51 -10.14
C LYS A 97 -31.19 1.16 -10.44
N ASN A 98 -30.34 0.18 -10.74
CA ASN A 98 -30.75 -1.19 -11.00
C ASN A 98 -30.50 -2.09 -9.78
N LYS A 99 -31.20 -3.22 -9.73
CA LYS A 99 -30.82 -4.31 -8.83
C LYS A 99 -29.40 -4.74 -9.19
N VAL A 100 -28.54 -4.81 -8.18
CA VAL A 100 -27.15 -5.21 -8.37
C VAL A 100 -27.14 -6.66 -8.88
N PRO A 101 -26.45 -6.95 -10.01
CA PRO A 101 -26.36 -8.30 -10.56
C PRO A 101 -25.82 -9.32 -9.54
N LEU A 102 -26.28 -10.57 -9.62
CA LEU A 102 -25.86 -11.61 -8.68
C LEU A 102 -24.37 -11.97 -8.87
N SER A 103 -23.88 -11.92 -10.11
CA SER A 103 -22.45 -12.03 -10.42
C SER A 103 -21.61 -11.08 -9.58
N ILE A 104 -22.00 -9.81 -9.49
CA ILE A 104 -21.31 -8.77 -8.73
C ILE A 104 -21.37 -9.04 -7.23
N LEU A 105 -22.53 -9.42 -6.70
CA LEU A 105 -22.67 -9.74 -5.27
C LEU A 105 -21.80 -10.93 -4.88
N ASN A 106 -21.79 -11.99 -5.70
CA ASN A 106 -20.95 -13.15 -5.47
C ASN A 106 -19.46 -12.82 -5.59
N PHE A 107 -19.09 -11.98 -6.55
CA PHE A 107 -17.72 -11.51 -6.74
C PHE A 107 -17.22 -10.65 -5.57
N ILE A 108 -18.06 -9.74 -5.06
CA ILE A 108 -17.74 -8.94 -3.87
C ILE A 108 -17.56 -9.87 -2.66
N ARG A 109 -18.47 -10.83 -2.45
CA ARG A 109 -18.39 -11.78 -1.34
C ARG A 109 -17.15 -12.66 -1.41
N SER A 110 -16.82 -13.21 -2.57
CA SER A 110 -15.62 -14.06 -2.73
C SER A 110 -14.34 -13.27 -2.45
N CYS A 111 -14.22 -12.05 -2.99
CA CYS A 111 -13.03 -11.23 -2.81
C CYS A 111 -12.87 -10.73 -1.37
N THR A 112 -13.95 -10.30 -0.73
CA THR A 112 -13.87 -9.65 0.60
C THR A 112 -13.86 -10.63 1.77
N THR A 113 -14.33 -11.86 1.61
CA THR A 113 -14.35 -12.86 2.70
C THR A 113 -12.95 -13.29 3.11
N SER A 114 -12.02 -13.40 2.16
CA SER A 114 -10.67 -13.91 2.42
C SER A 114 -9.65 -12.79 2.67
N TYR A 115 -9.92 -11.58 2.16
CA TYR A 115 -8.98 -10.46 2.19
C TYR A 115 -9.08 -9.65 3.49
N GLY A 116 -7.95 -9.07 3.94
CA GLY A 116 -7.95 -8.21 5.14
C GLY A 116 -7.88 -8.94 6.47
N LYS A 117 -8.12 -10.25 6.47
CA LYS A 117 -8.16 -11.07 7.68
C LYS A 117 -6.79 -11.43 8.21
N ILE A 118 -5.81 -11.64 7.34
CA ILE A 118 -4.45 -12.03 7.72
C ILE A 118 -3.49 -10.91 7.34
N LYS A 119 -2.64 -10.57 8.31
CA LYS A 119 -1.68 -9.47 8.23
C LYS A 119 -0.30 -10.01 8.51
N MET A 120 0.67 -9.58 7.72
CA MET A 120 2.08 -9.76 8.03
C MET A 120 2.58 -8.48 8.70
N VAL A 121 2.94 -8.57 9.96
CA VAL A 121 3.43 -7.46 10.78
C VAL A 121 4.93 -7.62 10.99
N ILE A 122 5.69 -6.56 10.72
CA ILE A 122 7.13 -6.57 10.94
C ILE A 122 7.44 -5.89 12.28
N ARG A 123 7.92 -6.66 13.26
CA ARG A 123 8.31 -6.17 14.60
C ARG A 123 9.75 -6.54 14.92
N GLN A 124 10.57 -5.56 15.30
CA GLN A 124 11.99 -5.76 15.65
C GLN A 124 12.77 -6.50 14.54
N GLY A 125 12.44 -6.18 13.28
CA GLY A 125 12.97 -6.85 12.10
C GLY A 125 12.53 -8.32 11.92
N ARG A 126 11.61 -8.85 12.72
CA ARG A 126 11.05 -10.20 12.54
C ARG A 126 9.67 -10.11 11.88
N TYR A 127 9.32 -11.12 11.11
CA TYR A 127 8.08 -11.17 10.34
C TYR A 127 7.08 -12.06 11.05
N PHE A 128 5.96 -11.49 11.48
CA PHE A 128 4.88 -12.22 12.16
C PHE A 128 3.63 -12.24 11.29
N ILE A 129 2.99 -13.40 11.18
CA ILE A 129 1.64 -13.48 10.63
C ILE A 129 0.62 -13.41 11.78
N GLU A 130 -0.30 -12.45 11.69
CA GLU A 130 -1.36 -12.21 12.67
C GLU A 130 -2.73 -12.18 11.98
N SER A 131 -3.78 -12.62 12.67
CA SER A 131 -5.16 -12.47 12.25
C SER A 131 -6.02 -12.09 13.44
N GLN A 132 -7.14 -11.41 13.19
CA GLN A 132 -8.19 -11.21 14.21
C GLN A 132 -8.96 -12.51 14.49
N GLU A 133 -8.99 -13.43 13.53
CA GLU A 133 -9.71 -14.70 13.61
C GLU A 133 -8.70 -15.86 13.74
N ASN A 134 -8.64 -16.50 14.91
CA ASN A 134 -7.73 -17.63 15.17
C ASN A 134 -7.93 -18.82 14.20
N GLN A 135 -9.13 -18.94 13.62
CA GLN A 135 -9.45 -19.99 12.65
C GLN A 135 -8.60 -19.87 11.38
N ASN A 136 -8.33 -18.64 10.91
CA ASN A 136 -7.54 -18.41 9.70
C ASN A 136 -6.05 -18.71 9.92
N ILE A 137 -5.51 -18.38 11.10
CA ILE A 137 -4.13 -18.74 11.48
C ILE A 137 -3.98 -20.25 11.58
N SER A 138 -4.94 -20.91 12.24
CA SER A 138 -4.95 -22.37 12.35
C SER A 138 -5.06 -23.05 10.99
N PHE A 139 -5.83 -22.48 10.06
CA PHE A 139 -5.94 -22.96 8.69
C PHE A 139 -4.61 -22.81 7.92
N LEU A 140 -3.98 -21.63 7.97
CA LEU A 140 -2.68 -21.40 7.34
C LEU A 140 -1.59 -22.29 7.91
N TYR A 141 -1.55 -22.48 9.23
CA TYR A 141 -0.53 -23.29 9.90
C TYR A 141 -0.65 -24.79 9.61
N ARG A 142 -1.82 -25.27 9.17
CA ARG A 142 -2.00 -26.66 8.71
C ARG A 142 -1.36 -26.92 7.33
N ASP A 143 -1.04 -25.87 6.57
CA ASP A 143 -0.40 -26.03 5.28
C ASP A 143 1.08 -26.42 5.47
N PRO A 144 1.52 -27.56 4.91
CA PRO A 144 2.86 -28.08 5.18
C PRO A 144 3.96 -27.16 4.64
N VAL A 145 3.69 -26.45 3.54
CA VAL A 145 4.63 -25.48 2.97
C VAL A 145 4.82 -24.33 3.96
N ILE A 146 3.74 -23.73 4.45
CA ILE A 146 3.83 -22.62 5.42
C ILE A 146 4.54 -23.06 6.70
N GLN A 147 4.25 -24.26 7.19
CA GLN A 147 4.87 -24.79 8.41
C GLN A 147 6.40 -24.92 8.28
N GLU A 148 6.92 -25.30 7.11
CA GLU A 148 8.36 -25.37 6.83
C GLU A 148 9.04 -23.98 6.77
N LEU A 149 8.28 -22.94 6.45
CA LEU A 149 8.78 -21.55 6.45
C LEU A 149 8.75 -20.88 7.83
N CYS A 150 8.04 -21.49 8.79
CA CYS A 150 7.91 -20.96 10.13
C CYS A 150 9.19 -21.18 10.95
N VAL A 151 9.52 -20.21 11.80
CA VAL A 151 10.50 -20.43 12.87
C VAL A 151 9.88 -21.38 13.90
N PRO A 152 10.55 -22.48 14.29
CA PRO A 152 9.99 -23.43 15.24
C PRO A 152 9.69 -22.74 16.58
N ILE A 153 8.44 -22.87 17.03
CA ILE A 153 7.95 -22.26 18.26
C ILE A 153 8.62 -22.99 19.43
N THR A 154 9.34 -22.24 20.27
CA THR A 154 10.06 -22.78 21.46
C THR A 154 9.16 -22.92 22.69
N GLU A 155 7.90 -22.45 22.63
CA GLU A 155 6.93 -22.52 23.73
C GLU A 155 5.70 -23.38 23.40
N GLU A 156 5.32 -24.25 24.33
CA GLU A 156 4.08 -25.04 24.31
C GLU A 156 2.83 -24.15 24.57
N LYS A 157 2.52 -23.24 23.65
CA LYS A 157 1.22 -22.52 23.68
C LYS A 157 0.21 -23.25 22.81
N LYS A 158 -0.84 -23.79 23.45
CA LYS A 158 -1.96 -24.52 22.82
C LYS A 158 -2.79 -23.73 21.80
N VAL A 159 -2.60 -22.41 21.71
CA VAL A 159 -3.30 -21.55 20.74
C VAL A 159 -2.25 -20.67 20.03
N ILE A 160 -2.01 -20.98 18.76
CA ILE A 160 -1.15 -20.17 17.89
C ILE A 160 -1.97 -18.95 17.47
N VAL A 161 -1.76 -17.81 18.14
CA VAL A 161 -2.39 -16.53 17.81
C VAL A 161 -1.60 -15.81 16.70
N ASN A 162 -0.29 -16.06 16.64
CA ASN A 162 0.61 -15.59 15.60
C ASN A 162 1.80 -16.55 15.48
N PHE A 163 2.48 -16.54 14.34
CA PHE A 163 3.71 -17.30 14.13
C PHE A 163 4.74 -16.46 13.36
N GLU A 164 6.02 -16.75 13.61
CA GLU A 164 7.16 -16.06 13.00
C GLU A 164 7.60 -16.76 11.71
N ILE A 165 7.90 -15.99 10.67
CA ILE A 165 8.44 -16.47 9.39
C ILE A 165 9.91 -16.05 9.27
N GLU A 166 10.72 -16.97 8.77
CA GLU A 166 12.11 -16.72 8.45
C GLU A 166 12.27 -15.67 7.34
N ARG A 167 13.13 -14.67 7.53
CA ARG A 167 13.29 -13.52 6.59
C ARG A 167 13.56 -13.94 5.14
N SER A 168 14.39 -14.97 4.96
CA SER A 168 14.78 -15.52 3.65
C SER A 168 13.59 -16.14 2.88
N LYS A 169 12.54 -16.54 3.60
CA LYS A 169 11.40 -17.30 3.08
C LYS A 169 10.11 -16.49 2.98
N VAL A 170 10.13 -15.20 3.32
CA VAL A 170 8.95 -14.31 3.28
C VAL A 170 8.29 -14.28 1.90
N GLU A 171 9.08 -14.25 0.82
CA GLU A 171 8.55 -14.23 -0.54
C GLU A 171 7.80 -15.54 -0.89
N GLN A 172 8.33 -16.68 -0.46
CA GLN A 172 7.69 -17.98 -0.64
C GLN A 172 6.38 -18.05 0.17
N ALA A 173 6.39 -17.55 1.40
CA ALA A 173 5.21 -17.50 2.25
C ALA A 173 4.10 -16.63 1.62
N LYS A 174 4.45 -15.45 1.10
CA LYS A 174 3.51 -14.58 0.36
C LYS A 174 2.91 -15.29 -0.83
N LYS A 175 3.74 -15.93 -1.66
CA LYS A 175 3.27 -16.66 -2.84
C LYS A 175 2.32 -17.79 -2.45
N ARG A 176 2.67 -18.58 -1.43
CA ARG A 176 1.82 -19.66 -0.93
C ARG A 176 0.49 -19.15 -0.37
N CYS A 177 0.51 -18.05 0.38
CA CYS A 177 -0.69 -17.44 0.94
C CYS A 177 -1.64 -16.92 -0.17
N ILE A 178 -1.08 -16.39 -1.27
CA ILE A 178 -1.87 -16.01 -2.45
C ILE A 178 -2.52 -17.24 -3.11
N GLU A 179 -1.80 -18.37 -3.21
CA GLU A 179 -2.33 -19.62 -3.78
C GLU A 179 -3.46 -20.24 -2.95
N LEU A 180 -3.47 -19.97 -1.64
CA LEU A 180 -4.50 -20.38 -0.69
C LEU A 180 -5.68 -19.38 -0.61
N ASP A 181 -5.69 -18.36 -1.47
CA ASP A 181 -6.67 -17.25 -1.48
C ASP A 181 -6.68 -16.38 -0.21
N TYR A 182 -5.61 -16.41 0.59
CA TYR A 182 -5.41 -15.58 1.79
C TYR A 182 -4.20 -14.65 1.64
N PRO A 183 -4.26 -13.64 0.77
CA PRO A 183 -3.14 -12.73 0.55
C PRO A 183 -2.78 -11.95 1.83
N LEU A 184 -1.48 -11.86 2.11
CA LEU A 184 -0.94 -11.16 3.28
C LEU A 184 -0.91 -9.65 3.04
N ILE A 185 -1.53 -8.89 3.94
CA ILE A 185 -1.36 -7.43 3.98
C ILE A 185 -0.12 -7.11 4.81
N GLU A 186 0.78 -6.32 4.25
CA GLU A 186 1.97 -5.87 4.96
C GLU A 186 1.68 -4.61 5.77
N GLU A 187 1.76 -4.76 7.09
CA GLU A 187 1.69 -3.64 8.02
C GLU A 187 3.03 -3.47 8.73
N TYR A 188 3.48 -2.22 8.79
CA TYR A 188 4.60 -1.82 9.60
C TYR A 188 4.12 -1.06 10.84
N ASP A 189 4.37 -1.64 12.00
CA ASP A 189 4.19 -0.98 13.28
C ASP A 189 5.41 -0.13 13.63
N PHE A 190 5.38 1.14 13.21
CA PHE A 190 6.48 2.08 13.43
C PHE A 190 6.47 2.73 14.82
N ARG A 191 5.38 2.58 15.59
CA ARG A 191 5.22 3.19 16.93
C ARG A 191 5.81 2.33 18.04
N THR A 192 5.63 1.01 17.95
CA THR A 192 6.12 0.07 18.97
C THR A 192 7.58 -0.32 18.77
N GLU A 193 8.17 0.00 17.63
CA GLU A 193 9.54 -0.36 17.31
C GLU A 193 10.56 0.61 17.95
N ASN A 194 11.03 0.24 19.14
CA ASN A 194 12.07 0.97 19.88
C ASN A 194 13.51 0.54 19.52
N THR A 195 13.66 -0.51 18.72
CA THR A 195 14.98 -1.05 18.33
C THR A 195 15.67 -0.21 17.26
N LEU A 196 14.90 0.59 16.52
CA LEU A 196 15.43 1.46 15.47
C LEU A 196 15.53 2.91 15.97
N PRO A 197 16.64 3.60 15.67
CA PRO A 197 16.80 5.00 16.04
C PRO A 197 15.70 5.86 15.38
N LEU A 198 15.22 6.86 16.12
CA LEU A 198 14.33 7.88 15.60
C LEU A 198 15.13 8.93 14.82
N LEU A 199 14.58 9.36 13.70
CA LEU A 199 15.07 10.52 12.96
C LEU A 199 14.32 11.76 13.48
N ASP A 200 15.06 12.78 13.90
CA ASP A 200 14.48 14.07 14.28
C ASP A 200 14.11 14.85 13.01
N ILE A 201 12.85 14.69 12.61
CA ILE A 201 12.27 15.31 11.43
C ILE A 201 10.82 15.72 11.70
N ASP A 202 10.56 16.99 11.49
CA ASP A 202 9.24 17.61 11.57
C ASP A 202 9.01 18.55 10.40
N LEU A 203 7.74 18.68 10.01
CA LEU A 203 7.30 19.65 9.01
C LEU A 203 7.44 21.06 9.58
N LYS A 204 7.90 22.00 8.76
CA LYS A 204 7.89 23.41 9.12
C LYS A 204 6.46 23.91 9.22
N SER A 205 6.21 24.82 10.17
CA SER A 205 4.88 25.44 10.38
C SER A 205 4.35 26.22 9.18
N THR A 206 5.22 26.61 8.25
CA THR A 206 4.87 27.27 6.98
C THR A 206 4.21 26.33 5.97
N THR A 207 4.31 25.03 6.17
CA THR A 207 3.88 24.02 5.20
C THR A 207 2.49 23.53 5.52
N SER A 208 1.53 23.85 4.65
CA SER A 208 0.17 23.30 4.71
C SER A 208 -0.01 22.20 3.65
N ILE A 209 -0.77 21.18 4.03
CA ILE A 209 -1.09 20.02 3.20
C ILE A 209 -2.47 20.25 2.58
N ARG A 210 -2.66 19.89 1.31
CA ARG A 210 -3.97 20.00 0.65
C ARG A 210 -4.87 18.83 1.02
N THR A 211 -6.19 19.04 1.01
CA THR A 211 -7.19 18.04 1.46
C THR A 211 -7.04 16.68 0.76
N TYR A 212 -6.81 16.64 -0.56
CA TYR A 212 -6.63 15.37 -1.29
C TYR A 212 -5.33 14.62 -0.90
N GLN A 213 -4.30 15.34 -0.47
CA GLN A 213 -3.04 14.76 0.01
C GLN A 213 -3.25 14.13 1.38
N GLU A 214 -4.00 14.81 2.26
CA GLU A 214 -4.38 14.29 3.57
C GLU A 214 -5.23 13.02 3.44
N PHE A 215 -6.23 13.01 2.56
CA PHE A 215 -7.01 11.79 2.28
C PHE A 215 -6.14 10.63 1.80
N SER A 216 -5.12 10.90 0.98
CA SER A 216 -4.19 9.88 0.49
C SER A 216 -3.33 9.30 1.64
N LEU A 217 -2.86 10.16 2.54
CA LEU A 217 -2.06 9.75 3.70
C LEU A 217 -2.89 9.00 4.74
N ASN A 218 -4.13 9.42 4.99
CA ASN A 218 -5.04 8.73 5.91
C ASN A 218 -5.39 7.30 5.46
N LYS A 219 -5.34 7.01 4.15
CA LYS A 219 -5.47 5.63 3.65
C LYS A 219 -4.22 4.79 3.89
N MET A 220 -3.03 5.39 3.88
CA MET A 220 -1.75 4.71 4.10
C MET A 220 -1.45 4.48 5.59
N PHE A 221 -1.79 5.46 6.43
CA PHE A 221 -1.58 5.43 7.87
C PHE A 221 -2.91 5.19 8.58
N GLY A 222 -3.07 4.02 9.20
CA GLY A 222 -4.29 3.65 9.90
C GLY A 222 -3.97 2.96 11.23
N ASN A 223 -4.70 3.30 12.30
CA ASN A 223 -4.55 2.69 13.63
C ASN A 223 -3.10 2.68 14.18
N GLY A 224 -2.30 3.70 13.83
CA GLY A 224 -0.90 3.80 14.26
C GLY A 224 0.07 2.85 13.55
N ARG A 225 -0.36 2.18 12.48
CA ARG A 225 0.46 1.35 11.61
C ARG A 225 0.53 1.95 10.21
N ALA A 226 1.67 1.80 9.55
CA ALA A 226 1.85 2.16 8.15
C ALA A 226 1.58 0.93 7.28
N ARG A 227 0.87 1.12 6.18
CA ARG A 227 0.60 0.06 5.20
C ARG A 227 1.50 0.24 3.98
N SER A 228 1.99 -0.87 3.44
CA SER A 228 2.63 -0.86 2.14
C SER A 228 1.57 -0.64 1.06
N GLY A 229 1.78 0.32 0.15
CA GLY A 229 0.81 0.69 -0.87
C GLY A 229 1.34 1.69 -1.89
N ILE A 230 0.58 1.89 -2.95
CA ILE A 230 0.92 2.80 -4.04
C ILE A 230 -0.05 3.99 -4.02
N ILE A 231 0.49 5.20 -3.98
CA ILE A 231 -0.30 6.43 -4.08
C ILE A 231 -0.12 7.01 -5.48
N VAL A 232 -1.22 7.10 -6.24
CA VAL A 232 -1.22 7.66 -7.59
C VAL A 232 -1.75 9.09 -7.54
N LEU A 233 -0.92 10.04 -8.00
CA LEU A 233 -1.25 11.47 -8.10
C LEU A 233 -0.89 11.97 -9.51
N PRO A 234 -1.55 13.00 -10.05
CA PRO A 234 -1.11 13.63 -11.29
C PRO A 234 0.19 14.43 -11.11
N CYS A 235 0.86 14.76 -12.21
CA CYS A 235 2.03 15.65 -12.19
C CYS A 235 1.64 17.03 -11.62
N GLY A 236 2.54 17.66 -10.86
CA GLY A 236 2.25 18.94 -10.20
C GLY A 236 1.34 18.88 -8.96
N ALA A 237 0.72 17.73 -8.65
CA ALA A 237 -0.16 17.59 -7.48
C ALA A 237 0.58 17.57 -6.12
N GLY A 238 1.91 17.67 -6.11
CA GLY A 238 2.72 17.64 -4.89
C GLY A 238 3.05 16.22 -4.41
N LYS A 239 3.39 15.30 -5.33
CA LYS A 239 3.88 13.94 -5.01
C LYS A 239 5.01 13.95 -3.97
N THR A 240 5.96 14.86 -4.14
CA THR A 240 7.12 15.03 -3.25
C THR A 240 6.68 15.40 -1.84
N LEU A 241 5.73 16.32 -1.70
CA LEU A 241 5.23 16.75 -0.40
C LEU A 241 4.54 15.59 0.34
N VAL A 242 3.73 14.78 -0.35
CA VAL A 242 3.09 13.59 0.25
C VAL A 242 4.12 12.62 0.82
N GLY A 243 5.20 12.34 0.08
CA GLY A 243 6.30 11.51 0.57
C GLY A 243 7.03 12.11 1.78
N ILE A 244 7.26 13.43 1.77
CA ILE A 244 7.87 14.15 2.90
C ILE A 244 6.98 14.11 4.14
N VAL A 245 5.67 14.28 4.01
CA VAL A 245 4.73 14.19 5.14
C VAL A 245 4.71 12.77 5.70
N ALA A 246 4.74 11.75 4.84
CA ALA A 246 4.82 10.37 5.27
C ALA A 246 6.13 10.08 6.03
N LEU A 247 7.25 10.64 5.58
CA LEU A 247 8.54 10.57 6.26
C LEU A 247 8.48 11.22 7.66
N CYS A 248 7.89 12.42 7.77
CA CYS A 248 7.70 13.11 9.04
C CYS A 248 6.76 12.36 10.00
N THR A 249 5.78 11.65 9.45
CA THR A 249 4.83 10.84 10.24
C THR A 249 5.51 9.61 10.84
N MET A 250 6.47 9.00 10.12
CA MET A 250 7.16 7.79 10.57
C MET A 250 8.38 8.07 11.44
N LYS A 251 9.11 9.16 11.19
CA LYS A 251 10.34 9.52 11.91
C LYS A 251 11.41 8.41 11.95
N ARG A 252 11.55 7.67 10.84
CA ARG A 252 12.54 6.58 10.67
C ARG A 252 13.44 6.84 9.47
N SER A 253 14.55 6.11 9.40
CA SER A 253 15.41 6.07 8.21
C SER A 253 14.62 5.63 6.97
N CYS A 254 14.85 6.30 5.84
CA CYS A 254 14.03 6.11 4.63
C CYS A 254 14.90 6.07 3.37
N LEU A 255 14.49 5.24 2.40
CA LEU A 255 15.06 5.22 1.05
C LEU A 255 14.12 5.88 0.08
N ILE A 256 14.65 6.83 -0.67
CA ILE A 256 13.93 7.45 -1.77
C ILE A 256 14.66 7.03 -3.05
N LEU A 257 13.94 6.33 -3.93
CA LEU A 257 14.47 5.88 -5.21
C LEU A 257 13.91 6.75 -6.32
N CYS A 258 14.83 7.37 -7.06
CA CYS A 258 14.55 8.28 -8.16
C CYS A 258 14.98 7.68 -9.51
N THR A 259 14.42 8.20 -10.59
CA THR A 259 14.79 7.81 -11.96
C THR A 259 16.11 8.45 -12.40
N THR A 260 16.29 9.73 -12.12
CA THR A 260 17.44 10.54 -12.57
C THR A 260 18.18 11.19 -11.41
N SER A 261 19.45 11.56 -11.62
CA SER A 261 20.26 12.32 -10.65
C SER A 261 19.67 13.71 -10.36
N VAL A 262 19.10 14.37 -11.37
CA VAL A 262 18.39 15.66 -11.20
C VAL A 262 17.23 15.51 -10.22
N SER A 263 16.45 14.42 -10.33
CA SER A 263 15.37 14.13 -9.39
C SER A 263 15.88 13.92 -7.96
N VAL A 264 17.05 13.31 -7.79
CA VAL A 264 17.69 13.12 -6.48
C VAL A 264 18.00 14.48 -5.83
N GLU A 265 18.56 15.42 -6.58
CA GLU A 265 18.84 16.76 -6.09
C GLU A 265 17.56 17.55 -5.76
N GLN A 266 16.54 17.45 -6.62
CA GLN A 266 15.22 18.03 -6.35
C GLN A 266 14.64 17.51 -5.03
N TRP A 267 14.70 16.19 -4.78
CA TRP A 267 14.26 15.61 -3.52
C TRP A 267 15.03 16.17 -2.32
N LYS A 268 16.37 16.27 -2.39
CA LYS A 268 17.18 16.87 -1.31
C LYS A 268 16.75 18.31 -1.02
N GLN A 269 16.54 19.12 -2.06
CA GLN A 269 16.11 20.52 -1.91
C GLN A 269 14.70 20.61 -1.29
N GLN A 270 13.75 19.80 -1.74
CA GLN A 270 12.38 19.82 -1.23
C GLN A 270 12.29 19.33 0.22
N ILE A 271 13.07 18.30 0.59
CA ILE A 271 13.17 17.84 1.99
C ILE A 271 13.67 18.99 2.88
N LYS A 272 14.77 19.65 2.51
CA LYS A 272 15.30 20.82 3.25
C LYS A 272 14.32 21.99 3.31
N HIS A 273 13.55 22.20 2.24
CA HIS A 273 12.59 23.28 2.17
C HIS A 273 11.42 23.07 3.14
N PHE A 274 10.80 21.88 3.13
CA PHE A 274 9.59 21.58 3.89
C PHE A 274 9.83 21.05 5.31
N THR A 275 11.03 20.60 5.64
CA THR A 275 11.33 19.98 6.95
C THR A 275 12.49 20.66 7.68
N ASN A 276 12.55 20.47 9.00
CA ASN A 276 13.62 20.98 9.87
C ASN A 276 14.87 20.07 9.93
N VAL A 277 14.98 19.06 9.04
CA VAL A 277 16.06 18.09 9.08
C VAL A 277 17.43 18.73 8.81
N LYS A 278 18.47 18.25 9.50
CA LYS A 278 19.86 18.68 9.29
C LYS A 278 20.41 18.10 7.99
N ASP A 279 21.26 18.86 7.30
CA ASP A 279 21.87 18.42 6.04
C ASP A 279 22.73 17.16 6.22
N GLU A 280 23.40 17.06 7.35
CA GLU A 280 24.21 15.91 7.79
C GLU A 280 23.42 14.59 7.87
N SER A 281 22.10 14.65 8.01
CA SER A 281 21.23 13.48 8.09
C SER A 281 20.70 13.03 6.72
N ILE A 282 21.01 13.76 5.64
CA ILE A 282 20.62 13.42 4.26
C ILE A 282 21.85 12.92 3.49
N ALA A 283 21.77 11.72 2.93
CA ALA A 283 22.77 11.17 2.03
C ALA A 283 22.25 11.10 0.60
N ILE A 284 23.08 11.54 -0.35
CA ILE A 284 22.87 11.34 -1.79
C ILE A 284 23.78 10.23 -2.28
N LEU A 285 23.20 9.30 -3.04
CA LEU A 285 23.92 8.24 -3.74
C LEU A 285 23.57 8.28 -5.23
N THR A 286 24.47 8.85 -6.02
CA THR A 286 24.44 8.78 -7.48
C THR A 286 25.74 8.16 -8.00
N SER A 287 25.84 7.95 -9.31
CA SER A 287 27.08 7.51 -9.95
C SER A 287 28.23 8.48 -9.71
N ASP A 288 27.93 9.79 -9.65
CA ASP A 288 28.93 10.86 -9.61
C ASP A 288 29.18 11.35 -8.17
N THR A 289 28.13 11.42 -7.34
CA THR A 289 28.20 11.90 -5.96
C THR A 289 27.85 10.81 -4.96
N LYS A 290 28.75 10.60 -3.98
CA LYS A 290 28.60 9.61 -2.93
C LYS A 290 28.74 10.29 -1.57
N GLU A 291 27.66 10.86 -1.09
CA GLU A 291 27.60 11.44 0.25
C GLU A 291 27.17 10.37 1.26
N LYS A 292 27.69 10.46 2.48
CA LYS A 292 27.24 9.64 3.62
C LYS A 292 26.58 10.55 4.64
N PHE A 293 25.50 10.08 5.23
CA PHE A 293 24.91 10.78 6.37
C PHE A 293 25.70 10.44 7.63
N THR A 294 25.77 11.39 8.56
CA THR A 294 26.43 11.23 9.86
C THR A 294 25.35 11.08 10.94
N GLY A 295 25.22 9.88 11.51
CA GLY A 295 24.23 9.59 12.54
C GLY A 295 23.78 8.14 12.55
N GLN A 296 22.94 7.79 13.52
CA GLN A 296 22.33 6.45 13.61
C GLN A 296 21.09 6.30 12.71
N ALA A 297 20.45 7.42 12.35
CA ALA A 297 19.30 7.47 11.43
C ALA A 297 19.51 8.55 10.38
N GLY A 298 18.99 8.34 9.17
CA GLY A 298 19.16 9.27 8.06
C GLY A 298 18.28 8.95 6.86
N ILE A 299 18.19 9.91 5.95
CA ILE A 299 17.43 9.78 4.70
C ILE A 299 18.44 9.55 3.58
N VAL A 300 18.25 8.49 2.82
CA VAL A 300 19.10 8.19 1.66
C VAL A 300 18.28 8.40 0.39
N VAL A 301 18.78 9.24 -0.51
CA VAL A 301 18.17 9.48 -1.83
C VAL A 301 19.11 8.93 -2.89
N SER A 302 18.63 7.98 -3.70
CA SER A 302 19.44 7.26 -4.68
C SER A 302 18.69 7.07 -5.99
N THR A 303 19.40 6.75 -7.07
CA THR A 303 18.77 6.31 -8.32
C THR A 303 18.53 4.80 -8.35
N TYR A 304 17.50 4.36 -9.10
CA TYR A 304 17.26 2.93 -9.33
C TYR A 304 18.46 2.22 -9.95
N THR A 305 19.07 2.85 -10.96
CA THR A 305 20.21 2.29 -11.68
C THR A 305 21.39 2.02 -10.75
N MET A 306 21.62 2.86 -9.74
CA MET A 306 22.70 2.67 -8.77
C MET A 306 22.45 1.45 -7.87
N VAL A 307 21.21 1.25 -7.42
CA VAL A 307 20.83 0.16 -6.52
C VAL A 307 20.75 -1.19 -7.24
N SER A 308 20.18 -1.21 -8.45
CA SER A 308 19.91 -2.44 -9.21
C SER A 308 21.11 -2.97 -9.99
N TYR A 309 22.18 -2.17 -10.18
CA TYR A 309 23.31 -2.56 -11.00
C TYR A 309 24.12 -3.72 -10.38
N SER A 310 24.03 -4.93 -10.94
CA SER A 310 24.69 -6.15 -10.43
C SER A 310 26.12 -6.38 -10.94
N GLY A 311 26.69 -5.45 -11.71
CA GLY A 311 28.05 -5.55 -12.25
C GLY A 311 29.17 -5.23 -11.24
N LYS A 312 30.43 -5.22 -11.70
CA LYS A 312 31.59 -4.82 -10.87
C LYS A 312 31.48 -3.35 -10.48
N ARG A 313 31.19 -3.11 -9.20
CA ARG A 313 31.09 -1.77 -8.61
C ARG A 313 32.46 -1.27 -8.16
N SER A 314 32.64 0.05 -8.15
CA SER A 314 33.80 0.66 -7.49
C SER A 314 33.83 0.27 -6.01
N TYR A 315 35.02 0.16 -5.41
CA TYR A 315 35.19 -0.26 -4.02
C TYR A 315 34.35 0.57 -3.02
N GLU A 316 34.23 1.88 -3.26
CA GLU A 316 33.40 2.78 -2.47
C GLU A 316 31.90 2.48 -2.62
N THR A 317 31.44 2.23 -3.84
CA THR A 317 30.04 1.85 -4.11
C THR A 317 29.72 0.51 -3.46
N GLN A 318 30.65 -0.46 -3.50
CA GLN A 318 30.45 -1.74 -2.83
C GLN A 318 30.34 -1.55 -1.31
N LYS A 319 31.22 -0.77 -0.68
CA LYS A 319 31.13 -0.44 0.75
C LYS A 319 29.82 0.23 1.15
N ILE A 320 29.28 1.12 0.30
CA ILE A 320 27.99 1.77 0.55
C ILE A 320 26.84 0.79 0.37
N MET A 321 26.91 -0.08 -0.64
CA MET A 321 25.90 -1.12 -0.85
C MET A 321 25.94 -2.17 0.25
N ASP A 322 27.12 -2.53 0.75
CA ASP A 322 27.31 -3.36 1.93
C ASP A 322 26.80 -2.63 3.18
N PHE A 323 26.96 -1.31 3.29
CA PHE A 323 26.32 -0.54 4.36
C PHE A 323 24.78 -0.54 4.25
N LEU A 324 24.24 -0.51 3.03
CA LEU A 324 22.80 -0.59 2.78
C LEU A 324 22.22 -2.00 3.01
N THR A 325 22.99 -3.06 2.75
CA THR A 325 22.56 -4.47 2.78
C THR A 325 23.01 -5.26 4.01
N ASN A 326 24.16 -4.93 4.60
CA ASN A 326 24.95 -5.80 5.47
C ASN A 326 25.04 -5.29 6.92
N THR A 327 24.02 -4.58 7.40
CA THR A 327 23.85 -4.35 8.84
C THR A 327 22.79 -5.32 9.36
N ASP A 328 23.00 -5.92 10.52
CA ASP A 328 22.02 -6.78 11.22
C ASP A 328 20.72 -6.04 11.63
N GLY A 329 20.64 -4.74 11.31
CA GLY A 329 19.44 -3.91 11.20
C GLY A 329 19.51 -2.99 9.97
N GLY A 330 19.86 -3.55 8.82
CA GLY A 330 20.29 -2.85 7.60
C GLY A 330 19.39 -1.73 7.19
N LEU A 331 19.92 -0.69 6.54
CA LEU A 331 19.08 0.37 5.98
C LEU A 331 17.98 -0.23 5.12
N LEU A 332 18.19 -1.22 4.25
CA LEU A 332 17.06 -1.90 3.57
C LEU A 332 16.16 -2.75 4.49
N SER A 333 16.66 -3.25 5.61
CA SER A 333 15.89 -4.02 6.61
C SER A 333 15.16 -3.14 7.66
N SER A 334 15.55 -1.86 7.76
CA SER A 334 14.99 -0.81 8.64
C SER A 334 14.23 0.25 7.83
N MET A 335 14.48 0.34 6.52
CA MET A 335 13.70 1.06 5.52
C MET A 335 12.46 0.23 5.22
N LYS A 336 11.49 0.32 6.10
CA LYS A 336 10.15 -0.22 5.84
C LYS A 336 9.30 0.70 4.95
N CYS A 337 9.89 1.80 4.48
CA CYS A 337 9.35 2.67 3.45
C CYS A 337 10.34 2.78 2.29
N MET A 338 10.02 2.06 1.22
CA MET A 338 10.61 2.29 -0.09
C MET A 338 9.60 3.11 -0.88
N TRP A 339 9.91 4.39 -1.07
CA TRP A 339 9.09 5.25 -1.93
C TRP A 339 9.64 5.20 -3.34
N CYS A 340 8.96 4.41 -4.17
CA CYS A 340 9.12 4.43 -5.61
C CYS A 340 8.21 5.52 -6.17
N LEU A 341 8.72 6.75 -6.23
CA LEU A 341 8.00 7.84 -6.91
C LEU A 341 8.67 8.05 -8.27
N PRO A 342 8.01 7.67 -9.39
CA PRO A 342 8.43 8.17 -10.69
C PRO A 342 8.22 9.68 -10.65
N THR A 343 9.32 10.40 -10.43
CA THR A 343 9.41 11.81 -10.78
C THR A 343 9.36 11.86 -12.29
N CYS A 344 8.23 12.32 -12.84
CA CYS A 344 8.18 12.73 -14.23
C CYS A 344 9.26 13.79 -14.42
N SER A 345 10.23 13.48 -15.27
CA SER A 345 11.03 14.48 -15.95
C SER A 345 10.07 15.51 -16.55
N GLU A 346 10.31 16.78 -16.24
CA GLU A 346 9.81 17.88 -17.06
C GLU A 346 10.29 17.61 -18.50
N GLU A 347 9.35 17.44 -19.42
CA GLU A 347 9.58 17.80 -20.83
C GLU A 347 9.39 19.30 -20.99
#